data_AF-A0A2K2VN56-F1
#
_entry.id   AF-A0A2K2VN56-F1
#
_cell.length_a   1.000
_cell.length_b   1.000
_cell.length_c   1.000
_cell.angle_alpha   90.00
_cell.angle_beta   90.00
_cell.angle_gamma   90.00
#
_symmetry.space_group_name_H-M   'P 1'
#
loop_
_entity.id
_entity.type
_entity.pdbx_description
1 polymer ?
#
loop_
_entity_poly.entity_id
_entity_poly.type
_entity_poly.pdbx_seq_one_letter_code
_entity_poly.pdbx_strand_id
1 'polypeptide(L)' 'MYYPVKGVEQAKFTLRLLSEYDLFQFENNIKPDYSNAGGLEVDLKGTGDWECWYDEAERDIDELMEEDDS' A
#
# COMPACT_ATOMS: atom_id res chain seq x y z
N MET A 1 -11.02 4.18 1.94
CA MET A 1 -11.64 2.85 2.10
C MET A 1 -10.54 1.93 2.59
N TYR A 2 -10.78 1.12 3.61
CA TYR A 2 -9.76 0.25 4.19
C TYR A 2 -10.10 -1.21 3.90
N TYR A 3 -9.09 -1.99 3.53
CA TYR A 3 -9.26 -3.41 3.26
C TYR A 3 -8.29 -4.22 4.14
N PRO A 4 -8.80 -5.14 4.98
CA PRO A 4 -7.95 -5.89 5.89
C PRO A 4 -7.04 -6.85 5.11
N VAL A 5 -5.77 -6.86 5.48
CA VAL A 5 -4.75 -7.77 4.95
C VAL A 5 -4.19 -8.66 6.05
N LYS A 6 -3.77 -9.87 5.70
CA LYS A 6 -3.29 -10.89 6.65
C LYS A 6 -1.84 -10.67 7.11
N GLY A 7 -1.14 -9.70 6.53
CA GLY A 7 0.25 -9.39 6.83
C GLY A 7 0.92 -8.56 5.74
N VAL A 8 2.20 -8.26 5.94
CA VAL A 8 3.00 -7.36 5.10
C VAL A 8 3.09 -7.85 3.65
N GLU A 9 3.32 -9.14 3.43
CA GLU A 9 3.39 -9.70 2.06
C GLU A 9 2.10 -9.49 1.26
N GLN A 10 0.95 -9.63 1.90
CA GLN A 10 -0.32 -9.38 1.23
C GLN A 10 -0.53 -7.87 0.99
N ALA A 11 -0.06 -7.02 1.89
CA ALA A 11 -0.07 -5.57 1.69
C ALA A 11 0.78 -5.20 0.47
N LYS A 12 2.05 -5.63 0.42
CA LYS A 12 2.96 -5.42 -0.72
C LYS A 12 2.35 -5.88 -2.04
N PHE A 13 1.80 -7.09 -2.08
CA PHE A 13 1.12 -7.62 -3.27
C PHE A 13 -0.05 -6.73 -3.71
N THR A 14 -0.88 -6.29 -2.77
CA THR A 14 -2.04 -5.45 -3.06
C THR A 14 -1.63 -4.08 -3.56
N LEU A 15 -0.62 -3.46 -2.94
CA LEU A 15 -0.09 -2.16 -3.35
C LEU A 15 0.53 -2.22 -4.74
N ARG A 16 1.32 -3.25 -5.03
CA ARG A 16 1.86 -3.49 -6.37
C ARG A 16 0.76 -3.73 -7.41
N LEU A 17 -0.28 -4.49 -7.05
CA LEU A 17 -1.43 -4.68 -7.95
C LEU A 17 -2.15 -3.35 -8.25
N LEU A 18 -2.31 -2.49 -7.26
CA LEU A 18 -2.97 -1.18 -7.42
C LEU A 18 -2.11 -0.22 -8.23
N SER A 19 -0.79 -0.21 -8.05
CA SER A 19 0.12 0.63 -8.84
C SER A 19 0.16 0.20 -10.31
N GLU A 20 0.23 -1.10 -10.59
CA GLU A 20 0.11 -1.65 -11.96
C GLU A 20 -1.26 -1.31 -12.58
N TYR A 21 -2.32 -1.33 -11.77
CA TYR A 21 -3.65 -0.94 -12.23
C TYR A 21 -3.75 0.55 -12.55
N ASP A 22 -3.14 1.42 -11.73
CA ASP A 22 -3.02 2.86 -12.00
C ASP A 22 -2.24 3.11 -13.31
N LEU A 23 -1.13 2.39 -13.53
CA LEU A 23 -0.36 2.47 -14.76
C LEU A 23 -1.19 2.02 -15.98
N PHE A 24 -1.89 0.89 -15.88
CA PHE A 24 -2.79 0.43 -16.94
C PHE A 24 -3.87 1.47 -17.26
N GLN A 25 -4.47 2.08 -16.22
CA GLN A 25 -5.46 3.13 -16.41
C GLN A 25 -4.86 4.35 -17.12
N PHE A 26 -3.62 4.72 -16.78
CA PHE A 26 -2.88 5.83 -17.39
C PHE A 26 -2.59 5.60 -18.86
N GLU A 27 -2.00 4.45 -19.19
CA GLU A 27 -1.65 4.10 -20.56
C GLU A 27 -2.88 4.03 -21.48
N ASN A 28 -4.02 3.61 -20.94
CA ASN A 28 -5.26 3.44 -21.69
C ASN A 28 -6.21 4.65 -21.59
N ASN A 29 -5.80 5.73 -20.90
CA ASN A 29 -6.60 6.94 -20.69
C ASN A 29 -8.02 6.64 -20.17
N ILE A 30 -8.12 5.71 -19.20
CA ILE A 30 -9.40 5.21 -18.67
C ILE A 30 -10.01 6.20 -17.67
N LYS A 31 -9.19 6.83 -16.82
CA LYS A 31 -9.63 7.70 -15.72
C LYS A 31 -8.65 8.86 -15.53
N PRO A 32 -9.08 10.09 -15.25
CA PRO A 32 -8.16 11.21 -15.08
C PRO A 32 -7.38 11.20 -13.76
N ASP A 33 -7.84 10.47 -12.73
CA ASP A 33 -7.22 10.34 -11.42
C ASP A 33 -6.72 8.90 -11.16
N TYR A 34 -5.42 8.71 -11.36
CA TYR A 34 -4.64 7.47 -11.18
C TYR A 34 -4.15 7.35 -9.73
N SER A 35 -5.08 7.22 -8.79
CA SER A 35 -4.79 7.27 -7.35
C SER A 35 -5.50 6.13 -6.62
N ASN A 36 -5.22 4.89 -7.04
CA ASN A 36 -5.71 3.69 -6.36
C ASN A 36 -4.71 3.19 -5.30
N ALA A 37 -3.41 3.46 -5.46
CA ALA A 37 -2.40 3.12 -4.46
C ALA A 37 -2.52 3.98 -3.18
N GLY A 38 -2.40 3.34 -2.02
CA GLY A 38 -2.38 3.97 -0.70
C GLY A 38 -1.29 3.35 0.19
N GLY A 39 -1.27 3.65 1.48
CA GLY A 39 -0.30 3.05 2.41
C GLY A 39 -0.83 1.82 3.16
N LEU A 40 0.02 1.23 3.99
CA LEU A 40 -0.35 0.22 4.98
C LEU A 40 -0.58 0.92 6.33
N GLU A 41 -1.77 0.72 6.89
CA GLU A 41 -2.13 1.24 8.22
C GLU A 41 -2.40 0.09 9.19
N VAL A 42 -2.14 0.33 10.47
CA VAL A 42 -2.35 -0.63 11.57
C VAL A 42 -3.08 0.04 12.73
N ASP A 43 -3.96 -0.71 13.39
CA ASP A 43 -4.57 -0.32 14.66
C ASP A 43 -3.84 -1.06 15.80
N LEU A 44 -2.81 -0.43 16.37
CA LEU A 44 -2.01 -1.04 17.44
C LEU A 44 -2.79 -1.18 18.77
N LYS A 45 -3.83 -0.37 18.97
CA LYS A 45 -4.53 -0.26 20.26
C LYS A 45 -5.89 -0.96 20.27
N GLY A 46 -6.36 -1.41 19.11
CA GLY A 46 -7.71 -1.94 18.94
C GLY A 46 -8.80 -0.90 19.19
N THR A 47 -8.45 0.39 19.09
CA THR A 47 -9.35 1.52 19.38
C THR A 47 -10.02 2.07 18.13
N GLY A 48 -9.61 1.60 16.94
CA GLY A 48 -10.00 2.18 15.65
C GLY A 48 -9.18 3.42 15.28
N ASP A 49 -8.13 3.74 16.03
CA ASP A 49 -7.15 4.77 15.67
C ASP A 49 -6.06 4.14 14.80
N TRP A 50 -6.18 4.33 13.49
CA TRP A 50 -5.24 3.80 12.52
C TRP A 50 -4.02 4.70 12.39
N GLU A 51 -2.84 4.10 12.38
CA GLU A 51 -1.57 4.78 12.18
C GLU A 51 -0.78 4.08 11.06
N CYS A 52 0.17 4.81 10.46
CA CYS A 52 1.06 4.22 9.46
C CYS A 52 1.79 3.03 10.06
N TRP A 53 1.84 1.93 9.31
CA TRP A 53 2.59 0.76 9.72
C TRP A 53 4.09 0.99 9.53
N TYR A 54 4.87 0.56 10.52
CA TYR A 54 6.33 0.56 10.49
C TYR A 54 6.85 -0.82 10.89
N ASP A 55 7.98 -1.23 10.31
CA ASP A 55 8.70 -2.44 10.71
C ASP A 55 9.57 -2.21 11.97
N GLU A 56 10.31 -3.24 12.38
CA GLU A 56 11.21 -3.15 13.54
C GLU A 56 12.40 -2.18 13.34
N ALA A 57 12.71 -1.83 12.10
CA ALA A 57 13.76 -0.89 11.73
C ALA A 57 13.22 0.54 11.49
N GLU A 58 11.97 0.82 11.89
CA GLU A 58 11.26 2.09 11.70
C GLU A 58 11.05 2.46 10.22
N ARG A 59 11.03 1.45 9.33
CA ARG A 59 10.77 1.63 7.90
C ARG A 59 9.29 1.48 7.59
N ASP A 60 8.77 2.32 6.71
CA ASP A 60 7.39 2.20 6.24
C ASP A 60 7.26 1.19 5.09
N ILE A 61 6.02 1.00 4.61
CA ILE A 61 5.75 0.04 3.54
C ILE A 61 6.36 0.45 2.19
N ASP A 62 6.53 1.75 1.95
CA ASP A 62 7.05 2.26 0.68
C ASP A 62 8.56 1.98 0.62
N GLU A 63 9.29 2.26 1.71
CA GLU A 63 10.71 1.94 1.85
C GLU A 63 10.98 0.43 1.67
N LEU A 64 10.11 -0.43 2.24
CA LEU A 64 10.22 -1.87 2.06
C LEU A 64 9.94 -2.35 0.64
N MET A 65 9.12 -1.63 -0.12
CA MET A 65 8.84 -1.95 -1.52
C MET A 65 9.97 -1.49 -2.45
N GLU A 66 10.60 -0.35 -2.16
CA GLU A 66 11.77 0.14 -2.90
C GLU A 66 13.00 -0.78 -2.71
N GLU A 67 13.18 -1.34 -1.51
CA GLU A 67 14.26 -2.31 -1.26
C GLU A 67 14.07 -3.60 -2.07
N ASP A 68 12.84 -4.10 -2.20
CA ASP A 68 12.55 -5.31 -2.99
C ASP A 68 12.82 -5.12 -4.50
N ASP A 69 12.79 -3.87 -4.97
CA ASP A 69 12.99 -3.50 -6.38
C ASP A 69 14.44 -3.08 -6.72
N SER A 70 15.34 -3.08 -5.74
CA SER A 70 16.78 -2.76 -5.86
C SER A 70 17.66 -3.98 -6.15
#